data_AF-A0A9P5R9B7-F1
#
_entry.id   AF-A0A9P5R9B7-F1
#
_cell.length_a   1.000
_cell.length_b   1.000
_cell.length_c   1.000
_cell.angle_alpha   90.00
_cell.angle_beta   90.00
_cell.angle_gamma   90.00
#
_symmetry.space_group_name_H-M   'P 1'
#
loop_
_entity.id
_entity.type
_entity.pdbx_description
1 polymer ?
#
loop_
_entity_poly.entity_id
_entity_poly.type
_entity_poly.pdbx_seq_one_letter_code
_entity_poly.pdbx_strand_id
1 'polypeptide(L)'
;MPSFIVNALKLDHFEPDRIVTSNLVRPLTLAILRGLVCLYTVIVIVASWAIAESASEYLKFFTNLTYFGLVVYLVCSTIWSINYLRQPPTTRAHWLKTGSPWWGYLHWLLYSTVVTYHFIVPLVYWTMLNERTTMNAVGHWKNYSVHAIDGVFALFELCFNRHFLQPRHSFVVAGMMLLYMLLTFVVKKTKGTWVYPFLDWNQGPICVAYYLGIAVGLFVIFFILLALHRLRNRWLAGRCAKVNKDLGLEAESESQRADYGGGQVQPEMENVAVAGGGYYGNHSDATLEEGGVRNTTKGAQMY
;
A
#
# COMPACT_ATOMS: atom_id res chain seq x y z
N MET A 1 10.90 -5.29 19.57
CA MET A 1 10.82 -3.81 19.40
C MET A 1 10.11 -3.43 18.09
N PRO A 2 8.76 -3.31 18.09
CA PRO A 2 8.05 -2.68 16.96
C PRO A 2 6.92 -1.70 17.37
N SER A 3 6.64 -1.50 18.67
CA SER A 3 5.47 -0.74 19.11
C SER A 3 5.61 0.78 18.92
N PHE A 4 6.81 1.34 19.10
CA PHE A 4 6.97 2.79 19.06
C PHE A 4 6.67 3.37 17.67
N ILE A 5 7.27 2.83 16.60
CA ILE A 5 7.07 3.37 15.24
C ILE A 5 5.62 3.20 14.80
N VAL A 6 5.02 2.03 15.05
CA VAL A 6 3.61 1.75 14.74
C VAL A 6 2.70 2.76 15.43
N ASN A 7 2.88 2.98 16.73
CA ASN A 7 2.09 3.93 17.50
C ASN A 7 2.38 5.40 17.12
N ALA A 8 3.64 5.73 16.85
CA ALA A 8 4.08 7.06 16.49
C ALA A 8 3.49 7.48 15.15
N LEU A 9 3.43 6.59 14.17
CA LEU A 9 2.87 6.87 12.85
C LEU A 9 1.39 6.50 12.71
N LYS A 10 0.79 5.84 13.72
CA LYS A 10 -0.58 5.33 13.70
C LYS A 10 -0.83 4.30 12.60
N LEU A 11 0.14 3.41 12.40
CA LEU A 11 0.09 2.35 11.39
C LEU A 11 -0.93 1.27 11.78
N ASP A 12 -1.24 1.12 13.06
CA ASP A 12 -2.28 0.24 13.60
C ASP A 12 -3.70 0.58 13.08
N HIS A 13 -3.91 1.79 12.55
CA HIS A 13 -5.17 2.19 11.91
C HIS A 13 -5.28 1.78 10.43
N PHE A 14 -4.36 0.96 9.94
CA PHE A 14 -4.33 0.55 8.54
C PHE A 14 -5.55 -0.30 8.17
N GLU A 15 -6.21 0.07 7.05
CA GLU A 15 -7.37 -0.66 6.52
C GLU A 15 -7.01 -1.24 5.13
N PRO A 16 -6.67 -2.55 5.04
CA PRO A 16 -6.06 -3.14 3.83
C PRO A 16 -6.97 -3.15 2.61
N ASP A 17 -8.27 -3.38 2.82
CA ASP A 17 -9.29 -3.40 1.78
C ASP A 17 -9.40 -2.05 1.06
N ARG A 18 -9.07 -0.93 1.72
CA ARG A 18 -9.11 0.40 1.11
C ARG A 18 -8.08 0.62 0.02
N ILE A 19 -7.00 -0.15 -0.05
CA ILE A 19 -6.00 -0.03 -1.11
C ILE A 19 -6.59 -0.48 -2.46
N VAL A 20 -7.38 -1.54 -2.44
CA VAL A 20 -7.84 -2.28 -3.63
C VAL A 20 -9.31 -2.01 -3.98
N THR A 21 -10.00 -1.19 -3.19
CA THR A 21 -11.42 -0.83 -3.39
C THR A 21 -11.60 0.64 -3.74
N SER A 22 -12.74 0.97 -4.35
CA SER A 22 -13.09 2.31 -4.80
C SER A 22 -14.39 2.77 -4.17
N ASN A 23 -14.54 4.10 -4.03
CA ASN A 23 -15.80 4.72 -3.64
C ASN A 23 -16.83 4.79 -4.79
N LEU A 24 -16.39 4.69 -6.05
CA LEU A 24 -17.18 5.03 -7.23
C LEU A 24 -17.45 3.83 -8.16
N VAL A 25 -16.45 2.95 -8.32
CA VAL A 25 -16.45 1.86 -9.30
C VAL A 25 -16.12 0.52 -8.66
N ARG A 26 -16.51 -0.59 -9.29
CA ARG A 26 -16.23 -1.93 -8.74
C ARG A 26 -14.71 -2.18 -8.66
N PRO A 27 -14.23 -3.04 -7.73
CA PRO A 27 -12.81 -3.37 -7.61
C PRO A 27 -12.17 -3.82 -8.93
N LEU A 28 -12.89 -4.57 -9.77
CA LEU A 28 -12.42 -4.96 -11.10
C LEU A 28 -12.16 -3.75 -12.02
N THR A 29 -13.09 -2.80 -12.05
CA THR A 29 -12.93 -1.57 -12.85
C THR A 29 -11.74 -0.75 -12.37
N LEU A 30 -11.57 -0.61 -11.05
CA LEU A 30 -10.41 0.07 -10.47
C LEU A 30 -9.10 -0.64 -10.86
N ALA A 31 -9.07 -1.97 -10.78
CA ALA A 31 -7.90 -2.77 -11.13
C ALA A 31 -7.51 -2.61 -12.61
N ILE A 32 -8.48 -2.61 -13.53
CA ILE A 32 -8.23 -2.40 -14.96
C ILE A 32 -7.67 -0.99 -15.21
N LEU A 33 -8.32 0.04 -14.65
CA LEU A 33 -7.87 1.42 -14.82
C LEU A 33 -6.46 1.62 -14.26
N ARG A 34 -6.18 1.08 -13.07
CA ARG A 34 -4.82 1.08 -12.50
C ARG A 34 -3.83 0.30 -13.33
N GLY A 35 -4.22 -0.84 -13.89
CA GLY A 35 -3.35 -1.63 -14.76
C GLY A 35 -2.91 -0.85 -16.00
N LEU A 36 -3.82 -0.08 -16.61
CA LEU A 36 -3.51 0.79 -17.74
C LEU A 36 -2.57 1.95 -17.35
N VAL A 37 -2.85 2.61 -16.22
CA VAL A 37 -1.98 3.68 -15.68
C VAL A 37 -0.60 3.12 -15.32
N CYS A 38 -0.55 1.95 -14.67
CA CYS A 38 0.67 1.23 -14.33
C CYS A 38 1.49 0.94 -15.60
N LEU A 39 0.86 0.36 -16.63
CA LEU A 39 1.52 0.07 -17.90
C LEU A 39 2.12 1.33 -18.52
N TYR A 40 1.36 2.43 -18.58
CA TYR A 40 1.86 3.71 -19.07
C TYR A 40 3.09 4.18 -18.28
N THR A 41 3.00 4.19 -16.95
CA THR A 41 4.11 4.67 -16.10
C THR A 41 5.36 3.80 -16.23
N VAL A 42 5.20 2.48 -16.40
CA VAL A 42 6.29 1.55 -16.69
C VAL A 42 6.94 1.84 -18.06
N ILE A 43 6.14 2.12 -19.10
CA ILE A 43 6.67 2.49 -20.42
C ILE A 43 7.52 3.78 -20.31
N VAL A 44 7.02 4.79 -19.61
CA VAL A 44 7.74 6.06 -19.41
C VAL A 44 9.05 5.85 -18.64
N ILE A 45 9.05 5.07 -17.55
CA ILE A 45 10.27 4.91 -16.75
C ILE A 45 11.32 4.07 -17.49
N VAL A 46 10.91 3.03 -18.22
CA VAL A 46 11.81 2.23 -19.06
C VAL A 46 12.40 3.08 -20.18
N ALA A 47 11.56 3.87 -20.87
CA ALA A 47 12.05 4.82 -21.88
C ALA A 47 13.01 5.86 -21.28
N SER A 48 12.71 6.36 -20.08
CA SER A 48 13.56 7.31 -19.37
C SER A 48 14.92 6.74 -19.00
N TRP A 49 14.98 5.46 -18.61
CA TRP A 49 16.24 4.76 -18.35
C TRP A 49 17.00 4.44 -19.62
N ALA A 50 16.31 4.07 -20.70
CA ALA A 50 16.94 3.76 -21.98
C ALA A 50 17.68 4.97 -22.59
N ILE A 51 17.24 6.19 -22.28
CA ILE A 51 17.89 7.44 -22.74
C ILE A 51 18.72 8.14 -21.66
N ALA A 52 18.80 7.58 -20.45
CA ALA A 52 19.59 8.18 -19.38
C ALA A 52 21.08 7.89 -19.59
N GLU A 53 21.92 8.91 -19.45
CA GLU A 53 23.38 8.75 -19.56
C GLU A 53 23.96 7.85 -18.47
N SER A 54 23.38 7.89 -17.27
CA SER A 54 23.72 6.99 -16.17
C SER A 54 22.63 6.96 -15.11
N ALA A 55 22.70 5.97 -14.21
CA ALA A 55 21.85 5.93 -13.02
C ALA A 55 22.03 7.17 -12.13
N SER A 56 23.25 7.69 -12.00
CA SER A 56 23.53 8.90 -11.21
C SER A 56 22.85 10.13 -11.79
N GLU A 57 22.88 10.29 -13.12
CA GLU A 57 22.22 11.41 -13.81
C GLU A 57 20.69 11.33 -13.74
N TYR A 58 20.14 10.11 -13.69
CA TYR A 58 18.71 9.92 -13.48
C TYR A 58 18.29 10.19 -12.02
N LEU A 59 18.98 9.59 -11.05
CA LEU A 59 18.57 9.58 -9.63
C LEU A 59 18.84 10.90 -8.89
N LYS A 60 19.62 11.83 -9.47
CA LYS A 60 19.87 13.14 -8.83
C LYS A 60 18.64 14.04 -8.78
N PHE A 61 17.68 13.85 -9.69
CA PHE A 61 16.47 14.67 -9.77
C PHE A 61 15.35 14.11 -8.91
N PHE A 62 14.73 14.96 -8.08
CA PHE A 62 13.61 14.57 -7.23
C PHE A 62 12.45 14.00 -8.04
N THR A 63 12.14 14.65 -9.17
CA THR A 63 11.03 14.26 -10.06
C THR A 63 11.17 12.83 -10.57
N ASN A 64 12.39 12.39 -10.85
CA ASN A 64 12.69 11.02 -11.28
C ASN A 64 12.54 10.02 -10.12
N LEU A 65 12.95 10.40 -8.90
CA LEU A 65 12.78 9.58 -7.69
C LEU A 65 11.31 9.43 -7.31
N THR A 66 10.53 10.51 -7.36
CA THR A 66 9.09 10.46 -7.07
C THR A 66 8.35 9.66 -8.13
N TYR A 67 8.72 9.82 -9.41
CA TYR A 67 8.16 9.01 -10.51
C TYR A 67 8.45 7.51 -10.34
N PHE A 68 9.66 7.15 -9.90
CA PHE A 68 9.97 5.76 -9.52
C PHE A 68 9.06 5.27 -8.38
N GLY A 69 8.86 6.09 -7.34
CA GLY A 69 7.93 5.79 -6.26
C GLY A 69 6.48 5.55 -6.73
N LEU A 70 6.00 6.36 -7.69
CA LEU A 70 4.69 6.17 -8.33
C LEU A 70 4.59 4.85 -9.08
N VAL A 71 5.61 4.49 -9.87
CA VAL A 71 5.66 3.20 -10.58
C VAL A 71 5.59 2.04 -9.59
N VAL A 72 6.43 2.06 -8.54
CA VAL A 72 6.43 1.01 -7.50
C VAL A 72 5.05 0.91 -6.84
N TYR A 73 4.44 2.04 -6.47
CA TYR A 73 3.10 2.08 -5.90
C TYR A 73 2.05 1.45 -6.82
N LEU A 74 2.04 1.83 -8.11
CA LEU A 74 1.06 1.35 -9.09
C LEU A 74 1.24 -0.13 -9.40
N VAL A 75 2.48 -0.62 -9.49
CA VAL A 75 2.79 -2.04 -9.68
C VAL A 75 2.26 -2.84 -8.50
N CYS A 76 2.61 -2.45 -7.26
CA CYS A 76 2.12 -3.13 -6.05
C CYS A 76 0.59 -3.09 -5.97
N SER A 77 -0.02 -1.92 -6.17
CA SER A 77 -1.48 -1.75 -6.16
C SER A 77 -2.17 -2.62 -7.22
N THR A 78 -1.59 -2.75 -8.41
CA THR A 78 -2.13 -3.58 -9.49
C THR A 78 -2.06 -5.06 -9.13
N ILE A 79 -0.90 -5.54 -8.66
CA ILE A 79 -0.72 -6.94 -8.22
C ILE A 79 -1.70 -7.27 -7.08
N TRP A 80 -1.83 -6.37 -6.10
CA TRP A 80 -2.72 -6.58 -4.96
C TRP A 80 -4.20 -6.56 -5.38
N SER A 81 -4.57 -5.72 -6.35
CA SER A 81 -5.92 -5.69 -6.90
C SER A 81 -6.25 -7.00 -7.64
N ILE A 82 -5.30 -7.55 -8.40
CA ILE A 82 -5.47 -8.85 -9.08
C ILE A 82 -5.63 -9.97 -8.05
N ASN A 83 -4.77 -10.01 -7.02
CA ASN A 83 -4.86 -11.02 -5.97
C ASN A 83 -6.18 -10.91 -5.19
N TYR A 84 -6.63 -9.70 -4.86
CA TYR A 84 -7.93 -9.45 -4.24
C TYR A 84 -9.10 -10.00 -5.07
N LEU A 85 -9.05 -9.83 -6.40
CA LEU A 85 -10.10 -10.30 -7.30
C LEU A 85 -10.12 -11.82 -7.51
N ARG A 86 -8.99 -12.50 -7.28
CA ARG A 86 -8.87 -13.97 -7.37
C ARG A 86 -9.44 -14.69 -6.16
N GLN A 87 -9.68 -13.98 -5.06
CA GLN A 87 -10.21 -14.56 -3.83
C GLN A 87 -11.74 -14.60 -3.84
N PRO A 88 -12.35 -15.58 -3.14
CA PRO A 88 -13.79 -15.59 -2.88
C PRO A 88 -14.25 -14.28 -2.21
N PRO A 89 -15.46 -13.77 -2.53
CA PRO A 89 -16.01 -12.54 -1.93
C PRO A 89 -15.92 -12.47 -0.40
N THR A 90 -16.10 -13.61 0.28
CA THR A 90 -16.07 -13.73 1.75
C THR A 90 -14.66 -13.65 2.35
N THR A 91 -13.59 -13.67 1.56
CA THR A 91 -12.21 -13.69 2.06
C THR A 91 -11.26 -12.79 1.26
N ARG A 92 -11.75 -11.79 0.54
CA ARG A 92 -10.93 -11.07 -0.47
C ARG A 92 -9.77 -10.29 0.10
N ALA A 93 -9.94 -9.68 1.27
CA ALA A 93 -8.86 -8.96 1.96
C ALA A 93 -8.17 -9.81 3.05
N HIS A 94 -8.59 -11.06 3.25
CA HIS A 94 -8.09 -11.88 4.36
C HIS A 94 -6.56 -12.02 4.36
N TRP A 95 -5.95 -12.27 3.21
CA TRP A 95 -4.49 -12.42 3.09
C TRP A 95 -3.72 -11.13 3.41
N LEU A 96 -4.32 -9.95 3.18
CA LEU A 96 -3.74 -8.67 3.60
C LEU A 96 -3.87 -8.44 5.11
N LYS A 97 -4.91 -9.00 5.73
CA LYS A 97 -5.17 -8.90 7.17
C LYS A 97 -4.34 -9.88 8.00
N THR A 98 -4.09 -11.08 7.48
CA THR A 98 -3.37 -12.16 8.21
C THR A 98 -1.88 -12.25 7.92
N GLY A 99 -1.42 -11.64 6.83
CA GLY A 99 0.00 -11.52 6.52
C GLY A 99 0.75 -10.56 7.43
N SER A 100 2.06 -10.43 7.21
CA SER A 100 2.86 -9.40 7.88
C SER A 100 2.33 -8.00 7.55
N PRO A 101 1.94 -7.19 8.54
CA PRO A 101 1.30 -5.89 8.30
C PRO A 101 2.28 -4.85 7.75
N TRP A 102 3.59 -5.10 7.86
CA TRP A 102 4.64 -4.18 7.43
C TRP A 102 4.56 -3.83 5.95
N TRP A 103 4.16 -4.77 5.09
CA TRP A 103 3.98 -4.48 3.67
C TRP A 103 2.84 -3.50 3.43
N GLY A 104 1.73 -3.66 4.16
CA GLY A 104 0.62 -2.72 4.15
C GLY A 104 1.03 -1.33 4.64
N TYR A 105 1.80 -1.28 5.72
CA TYR A 105 2.32 -0.03 6.28
C TYR A 105 3.23 0.71 5.30
N LEU A 106 4.21 0.02 4.71
CA LEU A 106 5.11 0.61 3.72
C LEU A 106 4.35 1.08 2.49
N HIS A 107 3.37 0.30 2.01
CA HIS A 107 2.52 0.71 0.89
C HIS A 107 1.70 1.96 1.22
N TRP A 108 1.18 2.07 2.45
CA TRP A 108 0.41 3.23 2.88
C TRP A 108 1.26 4.50 3.07
N LEU A 109 2.48 4.33 3.58
CA LEU A 109 3.47 5.42 3.64
C LEU A 109 3.89 5.86 2.23
N LEU A 110 4.12 4.91 1.31
CA LEU A 110 4.41 5.18 -0.10
C LEU A 110 3.23 5.88 -0.79
N TYR A 111 1.99 5.47 -0.52
CA TYR A 111 0.83 6.20 -1.02
C TYR A 111 0.84 7.65 -0.57
N SER A 112 1.17 7.88 0.71
CA SER A 112 1.21 9.23 1.29
C SER A 112 2.24 10.13 0.60
N THR A 113 3.38 9.58 0.18
CA THR A 113 4.37 10.31 -0.62
C THR A 113 3.88 10.52 -2.04
N VAL A 114 3.36 9.49 -2.71
CA VAL A 114 2.86 9.56 -4.09
C VAL A 114 1.80 10.66 -4.25
N VAL A 115 0.72 10.61 -3.46
CA VAL A 115 -0.35 11.60 -3.63
C VAL A 115 0.04 12.99 -3.18
N THR A 116 1.14 13.19 -2.45
CA THR A 116 1.61 14.53 -2.07
C THR A 116 2.60 15.09 -3.08
N TYR A 117 3.61 14.29 -3.44
CA TYR A 117 4.70 14.73 -4.30
C TYR A 117 4.26 14.98 -5.73
N HIS A 118 3.32 14.20 -6.24
CA HIS A 118 2.82 14.39 -7.60
C HIS A 118 1.83 15.56 -7.74
N PHE A 119 1.54 16.29 -6.65
CA PHE A 119 0.93 17.63 -6.74
C PHE A 119 1.98 18.73 -6.58
N ILE A 120 2.93 18.60 -5.64
CA ILE A 120 3.96 19.64 -5.43
C ILE A 120 4.96 19.71 -6.59
N VAL A 121 5.35 18.58 -7.18
CA VAL A 121 6.35 18.51 -8.24
C VAL A 121 5.89 19.24 -9.50
N PRO A 122 4.69 18.98 -10.05
CA PRO A 122 4.18 19.77 -11.17
C PRO A 122 4.13 21.27 -10.85
N LEU A 123 3.66 21.65 -9.66
CA LEU A 123 3.60 23.07 -9.27
C LEU A 123 4.98 23.72 -9.29
N VAL A 124 5.98 23.14 -8.62
CA VAL A 124 7.35 23.66 -8.60
C VAL A 124 7.95 23.65 -10.00
N TYR A 125 7.73 22.57 -10.77
CA TYR A 125 8.27 22.47 -12.11
C TYR A 125 7.75 23.58 -13.02
N TRP A 126 6.43 23.71 -13.15
CA TRP A 126 5.82 24.66 -14.09
C TRP A 126 5.98 26.12 -13.65
N THR A 127 6.14 26.39 -12.36
CA THR A 127 6.32 27.76 -11.85
C THR A 127 7.79 28.20 -11.78
N MET A 128 8.74 27.27 -11.59
CA MET A 128 10.13 27.62 -11.28
C MET A 128 11.18 26.95 -12.18
N LEU A 129 10.90 25.81 -12.80
CA LEU A 129 11.90 25.01 -13.52
C LEU A 129 11.61 24.84 -15.02
N ASN A 130 10.41 25.18 -15.48
CA ASN A 130 10.04 25.03 -16.87
C ASN A 130 10.75 26.07 -17.74
N GLU A 131 11.95 25.72 -18.17
CA GLU A 131 12.72 26.49 -19.14
C GLU A 131 12.29 26.11 -20.57
N ARG A 132 12.26 27.11 -21.47
CA ARG A 132 12.00 26.89 -22.90
C ARG A 132 13.24 26.28 -23.56
N THR A 133 13.45 24.99 -23.35
CA THR A 133 14.51 24.22 -24.01
C THR A 133 13.97 23.53 -25.26
N THR A 134 14.80 23.45 -26.30
CA THR A 134 14.45 22.72 -27.53
C THR A 134 14.55 21.23 -27.25
N MET A 135 13.42 20.53 -27.22
CA MET A 135 13.35 19.08 -27.03
C MET A 135 12.86 18.39 -28.30
N ASN A 136 13.32 17.16 -28.55
CA ASN A 136 12.70 16.30 -29.56
C ASN A 136 11.34 15.76 -29.05
N ALA A 137 10.60 15.04 -29.90
CA ALA A 137 9.27 14.52 -29.55
C ALA A 137 9.28 13.61 -28.30
N VAL A 138 10.30 12.75 -28.17
CA VAL A 138 10.46 11.85 -27.02
C VAL A 138 10.74 12.64 -25.75
N GLY A 139 11.58 13.68 -25.84
CA GLY A 139 11.89 14.58 -24.74
C GLY A 139 10.64 15.31 -24.25
N HIS A 140 9.84 15.87 -25.15
CA HIS A 140 8.57 16.51 -24.78
C HIS A 140 7.60 15.52 -24.12
N TRP A 141 7.41 14.33 -24.69
CA TRP A 141 6.54 13.31 -24.11
C TRP A 141 6.99 12.90 -22.71
N LYS A 142 8.30 12.65 -22.49
CA LYS A 142 8.84 12.36 -21.16
C LYS A 142 8.61 13.54 -20.21
N ASN A 143 8.89 14.76 -20.64
CA ASN A 143 8.75 15.96 -19.83
C ASN A 143 7.32 16.12 -19.31
N TYR A 144 6.32 16.03 -20.18
CA TYR A 144 4.91 16.05 -19.77
C TYR A 144 4.54 14.85 -18.90
N SER A 145 5.12 13.68 -19.16
CA SER A 145 4.83 12.48 -18.37
C SER A 145 5.24 12.60 -16.90
N VAL A 146 6.43 13.13 -16.64
CA VAL A 146 7.01 13.21 -15.29
C VAL A 146 6.77 14.54 -14.58
N HIS A 147 6.16 15.52 -15.25
CA HIS A 147 5.89 16.85 -14.69
C HIS A 147 4.43 17.30 -14.82
N ALA A 148 3.54 16.54 -15.44
CA ALA A 148 2.12 16.88 -15.53
C ALA A 148 1.20 15.66 -15.44
N ILE A 149 1.43 14.64 -16.26
CA ILE A 149 0.57 13.45 -16.33
C ILE A 149 0.67 12.63 -15.03
N ASP A 150 1.83 12.61 -14.38
CA ASP A 150 2.02 12.04 -13.05
C ASP A 150 1.06 12.66 -11.99
N GLY A 151 0.85 13.97 -12.04
CA GLY A 151 -0.16 14.65 -11.23
C GLY A 151 -1.60 14.25 -11.57
N VAL A 152 -1.88 13.98 -12.85
CA VAL A 152 -3.18 13.41 -13.27
C VAL A 152 -3.37 12.01 -12.67
N PHE A 153 -2.32 11.19 -12.58
CA PHE A 153 -2.40 9.88 -11.95
C PHE A 153 -2.59 9.96 -10.43
N ALA A 154 -1.96 10.92 -9.76
CA ALA A 154 -2.23 11.19 -8.35
C ALA A 154 -3.67 11.68 -8.13
N LEU A 155 -4.20 12.51 -9.02
CA LEU A 155 -5.60 12.92 -9.00
C LEU A 155 -6.54 11.75 -9.26
N PHE A 156 -6.20 10.83 -10.18
CA PHE A 156 -6.94 9.60 -10.41
C PHE A 156 -7.02 8.76 -9.13
N GLU A 157 -5.89 8.57 -8.42
CA GLU A 157 -5.88 7.88 -7.14
C GLU A 157 -6.70 8.62 -6.07
N LEU A 158 -6.62 9.95 -6.02
CA LEU A 158 -7.49 10.74 -5.15
C LEU A 158 -8.97 10.58 -5.52
N CYS A 159 -9.37 10.47 -6.78
CA CYS A 159 -10.77 10.40 -7.14
C CYS A 159 -11.36 8.99 -6.99
N PHE A 160 -10.65 7.97 -7.46
CA PHE A 160 -11.18 6.62 -7.60
C PHE A 160 -10.82 5.70 -6.45
N ASN A 161 -9.68 5.85 -5.78
CA ASN A 161 -9.29 4.98 -4.68
C ASN A 161 -10.10 5.28 -3.40
N ARG A 162 -10.26 4.31 -2.51
CA ARG A 162 -10.81 4.51 -1.16
C ARG A 162 -9.72 4.74 -0.10
N HIS A 163 -8.46 4.57 -0.48
CA HIS A 163 -7.29 4.81 0.37
C HIS A 163 -7.26 6.22 0.96
N PHE A 164 -6.53 6.44 2.04
CA PHE A 164 -6.67 7.64 2.87
C PHE A 164 -5.32 8.10 3.38
N LEU A 165 -5.25 9.33 3.85
CA LEU A 165 -4.07 9.88 4.50
C LEU A 165 -4.25 9.89 6.02
N GLN A 166 -3.14 9.66 6.72
CA GLN A 166 -3.04 9.82 8.17
C GLN A 166 -2.21 11.07 8.46
N PRO A 167 -2.65 11.99 9.35
CA PRO A 167 -1.93 13.24 9.61
C PRO A 167 -0.45 13.05 9.92
N ARG A 168 -0.10 12.01 10.68
CA ARG A 168 1.27 11.74 11.10
C ARG A 168 2.20 11.29 9.96
N HIS A 169 1.64 10.86 8.83
CA HIS A 169 2.43 10.53 7.65
C HIS A 169 3.05 11.78 7.01
N SER A 170 2.57 12.99 7.35
CA SER A 170 3.20 14.24 6.92
C SER A 170 4.67 14.30 7.34
N PHE A 171 5.04 13.69 8.49
CA PHE A 171 6.42 13.63 8.94
C PHE A 171 7.28 12.66 8.10
N VAL A 172 6.69 11.58 7.59
CA VAL A 172 7.39 10.65 6.68
C VAL A 172 7.58 11.33 5.32
N VAL A 173 6.57 12.01 4.81
CA VAL A 173 6.66 12.81 3.59
C VAL A 173 7.72 13.91 3.77
N ALA A 174 7.66 14.72 4.84
CA ALA A 174 8.67 15.74 5.10
C ALA A 174 10.08 15.16 5.29
N GLY A 175 10.20 14.02 5.98
CA GLY A 175 11.48 13.32 6.18
C GLY A 175 12.11 12.85 4.88
N MET A 176 11.32 12.28 3.96
CA MET A 176 11.81 11.87 2.64
C MET A 176 12.27 13.07 1.79
N MET A 177 11.54 14.19 1.86
CA MET A 177 11.97 15.44 1.21
C MET A 177 13.29 15.94 1.82
N LEU A 178 13.43 15.92 3.14
CA LEU A 178 14.67 16.31 3.83
C LEU A 178 15.86 15.43 3.41
N LEU A 179 15.67 14.12 3.32
CA LEU A 179 16.70 13.20 2.82
C LEU A 179 17.12 13.55 1.38
N TYR A 180 16.16 13.91 0.51
CA TYR A 180 16.48 14.37 -0.82
C TYR A 180 17.23 15.72 -0.81
N MET A 181 16.84 16.67 0.05
CA MET A 181 17.57 17.93 0.22
C MET A 181 19.02 17.69 0.60
N LEU A 182 19.29 16.76 1.53
CA LEU A 182 20.66 16.36 1.89
C LEU A 182 21.41 15.72 0.71
N LEU A 183 20.74 14.90 -0.10
CA LEU A 183 21.33 14.34 -1.33
C LEU A 183 21.79 15.45 -2.29
N THR A 184 21.09 16.59 -2.39
CA THR A 184 21.51 17.68 -3.29
C THR A 184 22.87 18.26 -2.93
N PHE A 185 23.26 18.29 -1.65
CA PHE A 185 24.60 18.71 -1.22
C PHE A 185 25.67 17.71 -1.65
N VAL A 186 25.37 16.41 -1.58
CA VAL A 186 26.27 15.36 -2.07
C VAL A 186 26.46 15.52 -3.58
N VAL A 187 25.38 15.77 -4.33
CA VAL A 187 25.47 16.04 -5.78
C VAL A 187 26.29 17.29 -6.05
N LYS A 188 26.08 18.40 -5.33
CA LYS A 188 26.90 19.62 -5.46
C LYS A 188 28.38 19.35 -5.23
N LYS A 189 28.72 18.58 -4.19
CA LYS A 189 30.11 18.25 -3.87
C LYS A 189 30.76 17.35 -4.93
N THR A 190 30.01 16.43 -5.52
CA THR A 190 30.54 15.42 -6.46
C THR A 190 30.51 15.86 -7.92
N LYS A 191 29.53 16.68 -8.32
CA LYS A 191 29.32 17.13 -9.70
C LYS A 191 29.68 18.60 -9.92
N GLY A 192 29.95 19.35 -8.84
CA GLY A 192 30.29 20.77 -8.91
C GLY A 192 29.10 21.70 -9.16
N THR A 193 27.89 21.17 -9.39
CA THR A 193 26.68 21.93 -9.72
C THR A 193 25.51 21.57 -8.82
N TRP A 194 24.62 22.54 -8.55
CA TRP A 194 23.38 22.30 -7.84
C TRP A 194 22.37 21.62 -8.77
N VAL A 195 21.55 20.73 -8.21
CA VAL A 195 20.50 20.03 -8.99
C VAL A 195 19.45 21.01 -9.51
N TYR A 196 19.08 21.98 -8.68
CA TYR A 196 18.10 23.02 -9.02
C TYR A 196 18.67 24.39 -8.70
N PRO A 197 18.47 25.39 -9.58
CA PRO A 197 18.94 26.76 -9.33
C PRO A 197 18.42 27.31 -8.01
N PHE A 198 17.14 27.12 -7.66
CA PHE A 198 16.56 27.64 -6.41
C PHE A 198 17.13 27.02 -5.13
N LEU A 199 17.90 25.92 -5.23
CA LEU A 199 18.63 25.34 -4.09
C LEU A 199 20.07 25.87 -3.99
N ASP A 200 20.52 26.72 -4.91
CA ASP A 200 21.88 27.23 -4.91
C ASP A 200 22.13 28.23 -3.78
N TRP A 201 22.98 27.85 -2.83
CA TRP A 201 23.40 28.68 -1.70
C TRP A 201 24.25 29.91 -2.12
N ASN A 202 24.80 29.92 -3.32
CA ASN A 202 25.51 31.08 -3.86
C ASN A 202 24.59 32.26 -4.17
N GLN A 203 23.26 32.06 -4.20
CA GLN A 203 22.28 33.13 -4.36
C GLN A 203 22.06 33.96 -3.08
N GLY A 204 22.74 33.61 -1.98
CA GLY A 204 22.61 34.30 -0.71
C GLY A 204 21.28 33.98 0.02
N PRO A 205 20.75 34.90 0.84
CA PRO A 205 19.64 34.61 1.77
C PRO A 205 18.35 34.10 1.10
N ILE A 206 18.14 34.38 -0.19
CA ILE A 206 16.94 33.91 -0.90
C ILE A 206 16.86 32.38 -1.01
N CYS A 207 18.00 31.66 -0.99
CA CYS A 207 17.97 30.20 -0.98
C CYS A 207 17.23 29.67 0.26
N VAL A 208 17.45 30.28 1.44
CA VAL A 208 16.78 29.90 2.69
C VAL A 208 15.27 30.05 2.56
N ALA A 209 14.80 31.12 1.90
CA ALA A 209 13.39 31.31 1.62
C ALA A 209 12.81 30.20 0.72
N TYR A 210 13.55 29.70 -0.28
CA TYR A 210 13.11 28.56 -1.09
C TYR A 210 13.01 27.26 -0.28
N TYR A 211 14.01 26.95 0.55
CA TYR A 211 13.96 25.76 1.42
C TYR A 211 12.74 25.80 2.36
N LEU A 212 12.51 26.94 3.02
CA LEU A 212 11.35 27.13 3.91
C LEU A 212 10.03 27.13 3.14
N GLY A 213 9.97 27.80 1.99
CA GLY A 213 8.79 27.89 1.14
C GLY A 213 8.33 26.51 0.64
N ILE A 214 9.26 25.68 0.16
CA ILE A 214 8.97 24.30 -0.27
C ILE A 214 8.51 23.46 0.94
N ALA A 215 9.16 23.59 2.10
CA ALA A 215 8.75 22.87 3.30
C ALA A 215 7.32 23.24 3.75
N VAL A 216 6.99 24.53 3.78
CA VAL A 216 5.63 25.01 4.09
C VAL A 216 4.64 24.53 3.04
N GLY A 217 4.96 24.69 1.76
CA GLY A 217 4.12 24.25 0.65
C GLY A 217 3.80 22.75 0.70
N LEU A 218 4.78 21.94 1.10
CA LEU A 218 4.61 20.50 1.29
C LEU A 218 3.55 20.18 2.36
N PHE A 219 3.63 20.81 3.53
CA PHE A 219 2.63 20.60 4.58
C PHE A 219 1.25 21.11 4.17
N VAL A 220 1.17 22.31 3.56
CA VAL A 220 -0.09 22.88 3.09
C VAL A 220 -0.77 21.93 2.10
N ILE A 221 -0.06 21.46 1.07
CA ILE A 221 -0.58 20.51 0.08
C ILE A 221 -1.00 19.21 0.76
N PHE A 222 -0.17 18.65 1.66
CA PHE A 222 -0.49 17.42 2.38
C PHE A 222 -1.82 17.54 3.15
N PHE A 223 -2.02 18.62 3.90
CA PHE A 223 -3.23 18.80 4.71
C PHE A 223 -4.47 19.13 3.87
N ILE A 224 -4.32 19.82 2.74
CA ILE A 224 -5.40 19.98 1.76
C ILE A 224 -5.81 18.61 1.23
N LEU A 225 -4.85 17.79 0.78
CA LEU A 225 -5.13 16.45 0.29
C LEU A 225 -5.74 15.57 1.37
N LEU A 226 -5.27 15.63 2.62
CA LEU A 226 -5.88 14.93 3.73
C LEU A 226 -7.37 15.29 3.88
N ALA A 227 -7.69 16.59 3.83
CA ALA A 227 -9.07 17.06 3.90
C ALA A 227 -9.91 16.54 2.72
N LEU A 228 -9.37 16.59 1.49
CA LEU A 228 -10.03 16.06 0.30
C LEU A 228 -10.29 14.56 0.38
N HIS A 229 -9.34 13.76 0.86
CA HIS A 229 -9.53 12.32 1.08
C HIS A 229 -10.66 12.04 2.07
N ARG A 230 -10.68 12.77 3.20
CA ARG A 230 -11.74 12.65 4.22
C ARG A 230 -13.10 13.04 3.65
N LEU A 231 -13.15 14.15 2.92
CA LEU A 231 -14.37 14.66 2.30
C LEU A 231 -14.93 13.68 1.29
N ARG A 232 -14.10 13.22 0.35
CA ARG A 232 -14.43 12.20 -0.65
C ARG A 232 -14.97 10.93 0.00
N ASN A 233 -14.26 10.37 0.99
CA ASN A 233 -14.68 9.14 1.65
C ASN A 233 -16.01 9.31 2.40
N ARG A 234 -16.23 10.47 3.03
CA ARG A 234 -17.48 10.77 3.73
C ARG A 234 -18.64 10.94 2.75
N TRP A 235 -18.46 11.75 1.71
CA TRP A 235 -19.52 12.07 0.75
C TRP A 235 -19.91 10.88 -0.13
N LEU A 236 -18.96 9.98 -0.41
CA LEU A 236 -19.20 8.82 -1.25
C LEU A 236 -19.49 7.53 -0.47
N ALA A 237 -19.62 7.59 0.86
CA ALA A 237 -19.85 6.40 1.71
C ALA A 237 -21.06 5.56 1.26
N GLY A 238 -22.19 6.21 0.95
CA GLY A 238 -23.39 5.52 0.46
C GLY A 238 -23.21 4.85 -0.90
N ARG A 239 -22.39 5.43 -1.78
CA ARG A 239 -22.06 4.84 -3.08
C ARG A 239 -21.05 3.70 -2.92
N CYS A 240 -20.07 3.87 -2.04
CA CYS A 240 -19.11 2.84 -1.67
C CYS A 240 -19.82 1.56 -1.20
N ALA A 241 -20.82 1.68 -0.32
CA ALA A 241 -21.59 0.53 0.18
C ALA A 241 -22.29 -0.24 -0.95
N LYS A 242 -22.85 0.47 -1.94
CA LYS A 242 -23.52 -0.16 -3.10
C LYS A 242 -22.54 -0.86 -4.04
N VAL A 243 -21.35 -0.30 -4.20
CA VAL A 243 -20.33 -0.76 -5.15
C VAL A 243 -19.50 -1.92 -4.59
N ASN A 244 -19.32 -1.97 -3.27
CA ASN A 244 -18.49 -2.96 -2.59
C ASN A 244 -19.35 -3.87 -1.66
N LYS A 245 -20.44 -4.43 -2.17
CA LYS A 245 -21.32 -5.33 -1.40
C LYS A 245 -20.57 -6.49 -0.76
N ASP A 246 -19.54 -6.99 -1.46
CA ASP A 246 -18.70 -8.10 -1.02
C ASP A 246 -17.96 -7.79 0.30
N LEU A 247 -17.71 -6.51 0.63
CA LEU A 247 -17.11 -6.14 1.92
C LEU A 247 -18.05 -6.46 3.10
N GLY A 248 -19.36 -6.37 2.90
CA GLY A 248 -20.35 -6.77 3.90
C GLY A 248 -20.35 -8.28 4.13
N LEU A 249 -20.23 -9.06 3.05
CA LEU A 249 -20.17 -10.52 3.12
C LEU A 249 -18.92 -11.02 3.87
N GLU A 250 -17.77 -10.38 3.64
CA GLU A 250 -16.54 -10.69 4.37
C GLU A 250 -16.70 -10.39 5.88
N ALA A 251 -17.26 -9.23 6.24
CA ALA A 251 -17.50 -8.84 7.62
C ALA A 251 -18.47 -9.80 8.36
N GLU A 252 -19.56 -10.21 7.71
CA GLU A 252 -20.50 -11.20 8.24
C GLU A 252 -19.81 -12.55 8.49
N SER A 253 -18.98 -13.01 7.55
CA SER A 253 -18.25 -14.28 7.68
C SER A 253 -17.19 -14.24 8.79
N GLU A 254 -16.52 -13.10 8.99
CA GLU A 254 -15.57 -12.89 10.08
C GLU A 254 -16.29 -12.92 11.43
N SER A 255 -17.45 -12.28 11.53
CA SER A 255 -18.29 -12.30 12.74
C SER A 255 -18.75 -13.72 13.09
N GLN A 256 -19.21 -14.49 12.11
CA GLN A 256 -19.64 -15.88 12.32
C GLN A 256 -18.48 -16.78 12.79
N ARG A 257 -17.28 -16.61 12.24
CA ARG A 257 -16.09 -17.36 12.68
C ARG A 257 -15.68 -17.01 14.11
N ALA A 258 -15.80 -15.75 14.50
CA ALA A 258 -15.49 -15.32 15.87
C ALA A 258 -16.46 -15.93 16.89
N ASP A 259 -17.74 -16.02 16.54
CA ASP A 259 -18.78 -16.60 17.41
C ASP A 259 -18.58 -18.12 17.61
N TYR A 260 -18.31 -18.86 16.53
CA TYR A 260 -17.99 -20.29 16.61
C TYR A 260 -16.64 -20.60 17.26
N GLY A 261 -15.63 -19.73 17.11
CA GLY A 261 -14.30 -19.90 17.72
C GLY A 261 -14.23 -19.48 19.19
N GLY A 262 -15.23 -18.75 19.70
CA GLY A 262 -15.34 -18.30 21.08
C GLY A 262 -16.09 -19.26 22.01
N GLY A 263 -16.70 -20.32 21.47
CA GLY A 263 -17.31 -21.38 22.26
C GLY A 263 -16.24 -22.21 22.97
N GLN A 264 -15.96 -21.91 24.24
CA GLN A 264 -15.35 -22.89 25.11
C GLN A 264 -16.22 -24.14 25.08
N VAL A 265 -15.66 -25.25 24.60
CA VAL A 265 -16.24 -26.58 24.76
C VAL A 265 -16.41 -26.79 26.26
N GLN A 266 -17.63 -26.62 26.77
CA GLN A 266 -17.98 -27.12 28.09
C GLN A 266 -17.80 -28.64 28.03
N PRO A 267 -16.99 -29.25 28.92
CA PRO A 267 -16.99 -30.69 29.01
C PRO A 267 -18.39 -31.10 29.47
N GLU A 268 -19.05 -31.90 28.66
CA GLU A 268 -20.30 -32.56 28.98
C GLU A 268 -20.08 -33.35 30.27
N MET A 269 -20.57 -32.84 31.41
CA MET A 269 -20.57 -33.59 32.66
C MET A 269 -21.60 -34.70 32.51
N GLU A 270 -21.09 -35.88 32.16
CA GLU A 270 -21.80 -37.15 32.23
C GLU A 270 -22.28 -37.37 33.67
N ASN A 271 -23.58 -37.14 33.89
CA ASN A 271 -24.24 -37.40 35.16
C ASN A 271 -24.31 -38.92 35.38
N VAL A 272 -23.34 -39.47 36.13
CA VAL A 272 -23.45 -40.79 36.73
C VAL A 272 -24.43 -40.71 37.89
N ALA A 273 -25.70 -41.05 37.62
CA ALA A 273 -26.69 -41.35 38.66
C ALA A 273 -26.63 -42.84 38.99
N VAL A 274 -26.10 -43.16 40.15
CA VAL A 274 -26.20 -44.48 40.78
C VAL A 274 -27.58 -44.59 41.43
N ALA A 275 -28.42 -45.50 40.95
CA ALA A 275 -29.52 -46.10 41.71
C ALA A 275 -29.79 -47.51 41.17
N GLY A 276 -29.66 -48.52 42.05
CA GLY A 276 -29.62 -49.93 41.69
C GLY A 276 -30.97 -50.62 41.52
N GLY A 277 -30.91 -51.88 41.09
CA GLY A 277 -31.98 -52.87 41.24
C GLY A 277 -32.09 -53.90 40.10
N GLY A 278 -31.54 -55.10 40.32
CA GLY A 278 -32.25 -56.37 40.06
C GLY A 278 -32.25 -57.03 38.66
N TYR A 279 -31.45 -58.09 38.54
CA TYR A 279 -31.78 -59.47 38.09
C TYR A 279 -32.17 -59.84 36.62
N TYR A 280 -31.64 -61.03 36.25
CA TYR A 280 -31.78 -61.89 35.04
C TYR A 280 -30.92 -61.49 33.81
N GLY A 281 -30.15 -62.36 33.14
CA GLY A 281 -29.88 -63.80 33.23
C GLY A 281 -29.29 -64.29 31.89
N ASN A 282 -28.20 -65.07 31.94
CA ASN A 282 -27.61 -66.04 30.98
C ASN A 282 -27.63 -65.79 29.45
N HIS A 283 -26.47 -65.89 28.78
CA HIS A 283 -26.02 -67.13 28.10
C HIS A 283 -24.65 -66.99 27.39
N SER A 284 -23.76 -67.98 27.61
CA SER A 284 -22.81 -68.71 26.71
C SER A 284 -22.11 -67.96 25.55
N ASP A 285 -20.89 -68.26 25.08
CA ASP A 285 -19.80 -69.21 25.36
C ASP A 285 -18.67 -68.89 24.34
N ALA A 286 -17.48 -69.48 24.54
CA ALA A 286 -16.55 -69.93 23.48
C ALA A 286 -15.75 -68.85 22.68
N THR A 287 -14.47 -68.56 23.01
CA THR A 287 -13.20 -69.26 22.70
C THR A 287 -12.50 -68.82 21.40
N LEU A 288 -11.22 -68.40 21.57
CA LEU A 288 -10.01 -68.67 20.72
C LEU A 288 -10.02 -68.09 19.28
N GLU A 289 -8.97 -67.56 18.65
CA GLU A 289 -7.53 -67.82 18.62
C GLU A 289 -6.88 -66.60 17.89
N GLU A 290 -5.79 -66.01 18.40
CA GLU A 290 -4.41 -66.05 17.87
C GLU A 290 -4.11 -65.58 16.41
N GLY A 291 -3.04 -64.78 16.29
CA GLY A 291 -2.33 -64.42 15.05
C GLY A 291 -2.09 -62.90 14.96
N GLY A 292 -0.97 -62.34 15.45
CA GLY A 292 0.33 -62.30 14.75
C GLY A 292 0.27 -61.29 13.58
N VAL A 293 1.10 -60.25 13.40
CA VAL A 293 2.54 -60.07 13.63
C VAL A 293 2.86 -58.55 13.57
N ARG A 294 3.94 -58.20 14.27
CA ARG A 294 4.57 -56.88 14.44
C ARG A 294 5.24 -56.26 13.19
N ASN A 295 5.50 -54.95 13.33
CA ASN A 295 6.71 -54.17 12.96
C ASN A 295 6.86 -53.73 11.48
N THR A 296 7.46 -52.59 11.09
CA THR A 296 8.22 -51.51 11.76
C THR A 296 8.57 -50.39 10.76
N THR A 297 8.65 -49.14 11.26
CA THR A 297 9.56 -48.00 10.94
C THR A 297 9.89 -47.49 9.52
N LYS A 298 9.78 -46.15 9.44
CA LYS A 298 10.73 -45.09 8.99
C LYS A 298 11.26 -45.08 7.55
N GLY A 299 11.21 -43.87 6.97
CA GLY A 299 12.13 -43.45 5.92
C GLY A 299 11.84 -42.04 5.40
N ALA A 300 12.58 -41.04 5.88
CA ALA A 300 12.68 -39.70 5.32
C ALA A 300 14.06 -39.57 4.66
N GLN A 301 14.17 -38.96 3.47
CA GLN A 301 15.12 -37.89 3.11
C GLN A 301 15.26 -37.65 1.60
N MET A 302 15.39 -36.36 1.28
CA MET A 302 16.16 -35.68 0.22
C MET A 302 16.17 -36.23 -1.20
N TYR A 303 15.71 -35.40 -2.15
CA TYR A 303 16.56 -34.66 -3.08
C TYR A 303 15.99 -33.24 -3.28
#